data_AF-A0A833P2Q1-F1
#
_entry.id   AF-A0A833P2Q1-F1
#
_cell.length_a   1.000
_cell.length_b   1.000
_cell.length_c   1.000
_cell.angle_alpha   90.00
_cell.angle_beta   90.00
_cell.angle_gamma   90.00
#
_symmetry.space_group_name_H-M   'P 1'
#
loop_
_entity.id
_entity.type
_entity.pdbx_description
1 polymer ?
#
loop_
_entity_poly.entity_id
_entity_poly.type
_entity_poly.pdbx_seq_one_letter_code
_entity_poly.pdbx_strand_id
1 'polypeptide(L)'
;MNEEIKAIDEKVKAKSEFIEKINKAISGTIVGQKYIIDRALIALFCNGHVMIEGVPGLAKTLIIKTLSMAIDAKFSRIQFTPDLLPSDLIGTMILNPKTGEFSPRKGPVFANLILADEINRAPSKVQSALLEAMQEHRVTISDETHKLPMPFMVLATQNPIEQEGTYPLPEAAIDRFMLKLKIEYPKKDEEIKIMDMALIGEEPKVEKVINIDEIIETRKLINQIYIDEKLKHYIVNIVSATRNPQEYNIPDIAGMIQWGASPRASIYLMQAAKGHAFIRRRGYVTPDDIKSISMDVLRHRIILNFEAEAEELTAEHIIQKVLDAVEVP
;
A
#
# COMPACT_ATOMS: atom_id res chain seq x y z
N MET A 1 -0.76 -33.63 4.65
CA MET A 1 -0.78 -32.22 5.06
C MET A 1 0.02 -32.13 6.36
N ASN A 2 1.22 -31.54 6.32
CA ASN A 2 2.18 -31.54 7.44
C ASN A 2 1.56 -30.98 8.73
N GLU A 3 1.88 -31.57 9.88
CA GLU A 3 1.44 -31.10 11.21
C GLU A 3 1.82 -29.64 11.45
N GLU A 4 2.96 -29.19 10.91
CA GLU A 4 3.41 -27.79 10.94
C GLU A 4 2.43 -26.83 10.26
N ILE A 5 1.87 -27.20 9.10
CA ILE A 5 0.91 -26.36 8.36
C ILE A 5 -0.38 -26.23 9.17
N LYS A 6 -0.85 -27.33 9.79
CA LYS A 6 -2.03 -27.29 10.67
C LYS A 6 -1.79 -26.38 11.88
N ALA A 7 -0.62 -26.47 12.51
CA ALA A 7 -0.28 -25.63 13.66
C ALA A 7 -0.22 -24.14 13.28
N ILE A 8 0.29 -23.79 12.10
CA ILE A 8 0.28 -22.41 11.59
C ILE A 8 -1.16 -21.96 11.28
N ASP A 9 -1.97 -22.81 10.68
CA ASP A 9 -3.37 -22.50 10.35
C ASP A 9 -4.22 -22.22 11.60
N GLU A 10 -4.06 -23.02 12.66
CA GLU A 10 -4.71 -22.78 13.95
C GLU A 10 -4.26 -21.47 14.59
N LYS A 11 -2.95 -21.18 14.58
CA LYS A 11 -2.41 -19.89 15.07
C LYS A 11 -2.98 -18.71 14.29
N VAL A 12 -3.05 -18.81 12.96
CA VAL A 12 -3.64 -17.76 12.12
C VAL A 12 -5.12 -17.60 12.41
N LYS A 13 -5.89 -18.68 12.53
CA LYS A 13 -7.32 -18.60 12.87
C LYS A 13 -7.58 -17.91 14.20
N ALA A 14 -6.81 -18.25 15.23
CA ALA A 14 -6.91 -17.62 16.55
C ALA A 14 -6.51 -16.13 16.50
N LYS A 15 -5.38 -15.81 15.87
CA LYS A 15 -4.88 -14.43 15.84
C LYS A 15 -5.69 -13.54 14.90
N SER A 16 -6.28 -14.06 13.83
CA SER A 16 -7.05 -13.28 12.84
C SER A 16 -8.46 -12.87 13.27
N GLU A 17 -8.93 -13.26 14.47
CA GLU A 17 -10.27 -12.89 14.97
C GLU A 17 -10.50 -11.37 15.00
N PHE A 18 -9.44 -10.59 15.25
CA PHE A 18 -9.56 -9.13 15.27
C PHE A 18 -9.86 -8.55 13.88
N ILE A 19 -9.60 -9.26 12.78
CA ILE A 19 -9.88 -8.77 11.42
C ILE A 19 -11.37 -8.53 11.23
N GLU A 20 -12.22 -9.42 11.75
CA GLU A 20 -13.67 -9.24 11.72
C GLU A 20 -14.11 -8.05 12.57
N LYS A 21 -13.46 -7.84 13.72
CA LYS A 21 -13.72 -6.69 14.58
C LYS A 21 -13.31 -5.37 13.91
N ILE A 22 -12.14 -5.32 13.25
CA ILE A 22 -11.69 -4.17 12.47
C ILE A 22 -12.68 -3.89 11.33
N ASN A 23 -13.04 -4.92 10.56
CA ASN A 23 -13.98 -4.76 9.45
C ASN A 23 -15.34 -4.25 9.92
N LYS A 24 -15.84 -4.77 11.06
CA LYS A 24 -17.08 -4.29 11.67
C LYS A 24 -16.96 -2.82 12.12
N ALA A 25 -15.88 -2.47 12.81
CA ALA A 25 -15.63 -1.11 13.29
C ALA A 25 -15.53 -0.11 12.14
N ILE A 26 -14.87 -0.47 11.04
CA ILE A 26 -14.72 0.40 9.86
C ILE A 26 -16.02 0.48 9.04
N SER A 27 -16.75 -0.63 8.89
CA SER A 27 -17.99 -0.68 8.09
C SER A 27 -19.11 0.21 8.63
N GLY A 28 -19.08 0.56 9.92
CA GLY A 28 -20.03 1.50 10.52
C GLY A 28 -19.77 2.96 10.12
N THR A 29 -18.58 3.28 9.60
CA THR A 29 -18.18 4.63 9.20
C THR A 29 -17.99 4.75 7.69
N ILE A 30 -17.66 3.66 7.00
CA ILE A 30 -17.21 3.68 5.61
C ILE A 30 -18.07 2.76 4.75
N VAL A 31 -18.64 3.32 3.70
CA VAL A 31 -19.48 2.61 2.74
C VAL A 31 -18.69 2.28 1.47
N GLY A 32 -18.81 1.06 0.96
CA GLY A 32 -18.32 0.67 -0.38
C GLY A 32 -16.81 0.47 -0.54
N GLN A 33 -16.00 0.75 0.48
CA GLN A 33 -14.54 0.77 0.34
C GLN A 33 -13.82 -0.47 0.90
N LYS A 34 -14.48 -1.63 0.92
CA LYS A 34 -13.91 -2.87 1.48
C LYS A 34 -12.59 -3.26 0.82
N TYR A 35 -12.50 -3.10 -0.49
CA TYR A 35 -11.28 -3.40 -1.25
C TYR A 35 -10.08 -2.59 -0.75
N ILE A 36 -10.21 -1.28 -0.57
CA ILE A 36 -9.12 -0.42 -0.05
C ILE A 36 -8.74 -0.83 1.36
N ILE A 37 -9.73 -1.10 2.22
CA ILE A 37 -9.51 -1.49 3.61
C ILE A 37 -8.71 -2.79 3.68
N ASP A 38 -9.14 -3.82 2.94
CA ASP A 38 -8.45 -5.11 2.89
C ASP A 38 -7.00 -4.95 2.40
N ARG A 39 -6.78 -4.12 1.37
CA ARG A 39 -5.43 -3.85 0.82
C ARG A 39 -4.56 -3.01 1.76
N ALA A 40 -5.13 -2.03 2.45
CA ALA A 40 -4.42 -1.25 3.47
C ALA A 40 -4.03 -2.11 4.67
N LEU A 41 -4.89 -3.04 5.10
CA LEU A 41 -4.58 -4.01 6.15
C LEU A 41 -3.46 -4.95 5.72
N ILE A 42 -3.51 -5.48 4.49
CA ILE A 42 -2.42 -6.30 3.93
C ILE A 42 -1.10 -5.53 3.95
N ALA A 43 -1.08 -4.30 3.43
CA ALA A 43 0.13 -3.47 3.44
C ALA A 43 0.63 -3.21 4.87
N LEU A 44 -0.26 -2.89 5.81
CA LEU A 44 0.09 -2.68 7.21
C LEU A 44 0.74 -3.91 7.84
N PHE A 45 0.17 -5.10 7.64
CA PHE A 45 0.68 -6.34 8.22
C PHE A 45 1.86 -6.94 7.45
N CYS A 46 2.12 -6.49 6.23
CA CYS A 46 3.28 -6.91 5.43
C CYS A 46 4.40 -5.87 5.40
N ASN A 47 4.31 -4.79 6.19
CA ASN A 47 5.26 -3.66 6.18
C ASN A 47 5.44 -3.03 4.79
N GLY A 48 4.35 -2.93 4.04
CA GLY A 48 4.26 -2.28 2.74
C GLY A 48 3.74 -0.86 2.81
N HIS A 49 3.89 -0.16 1.69
CA HIS A 49 3.32 1.16 1.45
C HIS A 49 2.34 1.08 0.28
N VAL A 50 1.34 1.97 0.27
CA VAL A 50 0.25 1.94 -0.71
C VAL A 50 0.24 3.24 -1.51
N MET A 51 0.21 3.13 -2.83
CA MET A 51 -0.12 4.24 -3.71
C MET A 51 -1.60 4.14 -4.08
N ILE A 52 -2.30 5.26 -4.03
CA ILE A 52 -3.72 5.34 -4.34
C ILE A 52 -3.90 6.34 -5.47
N GLU A 53 -4.26 5.83 -6.65
CA GLU A 53 -4.68 6.63 -7.78
C GLU A 53 -6.20 6.73 -7.78
N GLY A 54 -6.72 7.95 -7.83
CA GLY A 54 -8.17 8.14 -7.93
C GLY A 54 -8.56 9.58 -7.66
N VAL A 55 -9.77 9.91 -8.06
CA VAL A 55 -10.34 11.25 -7.98
C VAL A 55 -10.47 11.77 -6.54
N PRO A 56 -10.49 13.10 -6.34
CA PRO A 56 -10.77 13.71 -5.05
C PRO A 56 -12.15 13.32 -4.51
N GLY A 57 -12.34 13.42 -3.19
CA GLY A 57 -13.65 13.24 -2.56
C GLY A 57 -14.05 11.80 -2.19
N LEU A 58 -13.21 10.80 -2.47
CA LEU A 58 -13.51 9.38 -2.18
C LEU A 58 -13.25 8.96 -0.72
N ALA A 59 -13.38 9.88 0.23
CA ALA A 59 -13.22 9.63 1.67
C ALA A 59 -11.89 8.94 2.08
N LYS A 60 -10.81 9.07 1.29
CA LYS A 60 -9.49 8.44 1.55
C LYS A 60 -8.94 8.81 2.94
N THR A 61 -9.06 10.09 3.32
CA THR A 61 -8.70 10.59 4.65
C THR A 61 -9.52 9.93 5.75
N LEU A 62 -10.82 9.74 5.53
CA LEU A 62 -11.69 9.07 6.49
C LEU A 62 -11.28 7.61 6.66
N ILE A 63 -10.93 6.89 5.58
CA ILE A 63 -10.45 5.51 5.63
C ILE A 63 -9.24 5.38 6.54
N ILE A 64 -8.22 6.21 6.32
CA ILE A 64 -6.95 6.07 7.04
C ILE A 64 -7.10 6.56 8.49
N LYS A 65 -7.88 7.63 8.74
CA LYS A 65 -8.19 8.11 10.11
C LYS A 65 -8.97 7.06 10.90
N THR A 66 -9.96 6.41 10.27
CA THR A 66 -10.76 5.35 10.90
C THR A 66 -9.88 4.12 11.20
N LEU A 67 -9.02 3.74 10.26
CA LEU A 67 -8.08 2.64 10.45
C LEU A 67 -7.08 2.94 11.58
N SER A 68 -6.53 4.16 11.66
CA SER A 68 -5.59 4.53 12.73
C SER A 68 -6.23 4.49 14.11
N MET A 69 -7.49 4.91 14.22
CA MET A 69 -8.27 4.82 15.46
C MET A 69 -8.51 3.35 15.86
N ALA A 70 -8.87 2.48 14.90
CA ALA A 70 -9.11 1.06 15.17
C ALA A 70 -7.86 0.33 15.71
N ILE A 71 -6.66 0.78 15.36
CA ILE A 71 -5.40 0.13 15.72
C ILE A 71 -4.55 0.89 16.74
N ASP A 72 -5.07 1.99 17.31
CA ASP A 72 -4.36 2.88 18.24
C ASP A 72 -3.00 3.36 17.72
N ALA A 73 -3.00 3.78 16.45
CA ALA A 73 -1.82 4.28 15.76
C ALA A 73 -1.83 5.80 15.66
N LYS A 74 -0.66 6.42 15.81
CA LYS A 74 -0.52 7.85 15.51
C LYS A 74 -0.74 8.07 14.01
N PHE A 75 -1.66 8.96 13.67
CA PHE A 75 -1.96 9.36 12.30
C PHE A 75 -1.41 10.75 12.00
N SER A 76 -0.92 10.94 10.78
CA SER A 76 -0.50 12.24 10.27
C SER A 76 -0.93 12.37 8.81
N ARG A 77 -1.54 13.50 8.48
CA ARG A 77 -1.89 13.88 7.11
C ARG A 77 -0.92 14.96 6.64
N ILE A 78 -0.28 14.73 5.51
CA ILE A 78 0.64 15.65 4.87
C ILE A 78 0.07 15.97 3.49
N GLN A 79 -0.32 17.22 3.29
CA GLN A 79 -0.71 17.71 1.98
C GLN A 79 0.56 18.12 1.23
N PHE A 80 0.80 17.53 0.07
CA PHE A 80 1.94 17.90 -0.76
C PHE A 80 1.58 19.12 -1.59
N THR A 81 2.44 20.13 -1.51
CA THR A 81 2.28 21.41 -2.21
C THR A 81 3.62 21.81 -2.89
N PRO A 82 3.60 22.68 -3.91
CA PRO A 82 4.81 23.05 -4.64
C PRO A 82 5.88 23.76 -3.79
N ASP A 83 5.47 24.40 -2.69
CA ASP A 83 6.30 25.15 -1.76
C ASP A 83 6.82 24.31 -0.58
N LEU A 84 6.36 23.07 -0.45
CA LEU A 84 6.76 22.18 0.64
C LEU A 84 8.26 21.91 0.60
N LEU A 85 8.95 21.96 1.75
CA LEU A 85 10.37 21.65 1.86
C LEU A 85 10.59 20.27 2.49
N PRO A 86 11.70 19.57 2.19
CA PRO A 86 12.04 18.31 2.87
C PRO A 86 12.06 18.42 4.40
N SER A 87 12.48 19.58 4.92
CA SER A 87 12.49 19.89 6.35
C SER A 87 11.10 19.95 6.97
N ASP A 88 10.06 20.27 6.20
CA ASP A 88 8.68 20.30 6.69
C ASP A 88 8.11 18.89 6.89
N LEU A 89 8.70 17.88 6.21
CA LEU A 89 8.36 16.47 6.40
C LEU A 89 9.18 15.85 7.52
N ILE A 90 10.51 16.02 7.45
CA ILE A 90 11.47 15.36 8.34
C ILE A 90 11.48 16.05 9.71
N GLY A 91 11.50 17.37 9.74
CA GLY A 91 11.67 18.17 10.94
C GLY A 91 12.86 19.13 10.84
N THR A 92 12.95 20.02 11.82
CA THR A 92 13.96 21.09 11.89
C THR A 92 14.54 21.21 13.29
N MET A 93 15.72 21.80 13.43
CA MET A 93 16.25 22.23 14.72
C MET A 93 15.58 23.53 15.13
N ILE A 94 14.99 23.57 16.32
CA ILE A 94 14.41 24.78 16.91
C ILE A 94 15.30 25.29 18.05
N LEU A 95 15.63 26.57 18.02
CA LEU A 95 16.33 27.23 19.11
C LEU A 95 15.35 27.45 20.27
N ASN A 96 15.67 26.93 21.45
CA ASN A 96 14.94 27.26 22.66
C ASN A 96 15.42 28.63 23.16
N PRO A 97 14.60 29.70 23.10
CA PRO A 97 15.05 31.04 23.47
C PRO A 97 15.35 31.18 24.96
N LYS A 98 14.88 30.26 25.81
CA LYS A 98 15.16 30.27 27.25
C LYS A 98 16.52 29.68 27.60
N THR A 99 16.96 28.65 26.88
CA THR A 99 18.21 27.93 27.17
C THR A 99 19.33 28.27 26.18
N GLY A 100 19.00 28.83 25.01
CA GLY A 100 19.95 29.04 23.91
C GLY A 100 20.35 27.75 23.19
N GLU A 101 19.71 26.62 23.52
CA GLU A 101 20.03 25.31 22.95
C GLU A 101 19.15 24.98 21.76
N PHE A 102 19.73 24.32 20.76
CA PHE A 102 18.98 23.77 19.63
C PHE A 102 18.43 22.40 20.00
N SER A 103 17.14 22.17 19.75
CA SER A 103 16.48 20.87 19.95
C SER A 103 15.75 20.42 18.69
N PRO A 104 15.73 19.11 18.38
CA PRO A 104 15.07 18.62 17.18
C PRO A 104 13.54 18.67 17.34
N ARG A 105 12.87 19.38 16.44
CA ARG A 105 11.42 19.33 16.26
C ARG A 105 11.09 18.31 15.17
N LYS A 106 10.63 17.14 15.60
CA LYS A 106 10.19 16.05 14.73
C LYS A 106 9.05 16.50 13.80
N GLY A 107 9.21 16.25 12.51
CA GLY A 107 8.20 16.54 11.50
C GLY A 107 7.02 15.56 11.49
N PRO A 108 6.05 15.76 10.58
CA PRO A 108 4.84 14.95 10.47
C PRO A 108 5.09 13.49 10.06
N VAL A 109 6.27 13.14 9.52
CA VAL A 109 6.62 11.74 9.21
C VAL A 109 6.79 10.87 10.47
N PHE A 110 6.92 11.47 11.65
CA PHE A 110 6.98 10.74 12.93
C PHE A 110 5.58 10.34 13.43
N ALA A 111 4.88 9.55 12.63
CA ALA A 111 3.61 8.90 12.96
C ALA A 111 3.56 7.49 12.34
N ASN A 112 2.67 6.63 12.84
CA ASN A 112 2.57 5.25 12.40
C ASN A 112 1.93 5.13 11.01
N LEU A 113 0.84 5.89 10.79
CA LEU A 113 0.15 5.96 9.50
C LEU A 113 0.26 7.37 8.94
N ILE A 114 0.84 7.47 7.75
CA ILE A 114 0.99 8.73 7.01
C ILE A 114 0.07 8.71 5.80
N LEU A 115 -0.81 9.69 5.68
CA LEU A 115 -1.47 10.02 4.42
C LEU A 115 -0.69 11.14 3.73
N ALA A 116 0.00 10.81 2.65
CA ALA A 116 0.68 11.77 1.77
C ALA A 116 -0.24 12.13 0.60
N ASP A 117 -1.03 13.18 0.78
CA ASP A 117 -2.00 13.60 -0.23
C ASP A 117 -1.32 14.34 -1.38
N GLU A 118 -1.67 13.96 -2.62
CA GLU A 118 -1.22 14.60 -3.86
C GLU A 118 0.31 14.67 -3.97
N ILE A 119 0.98 13.53 -3.74
CA ILE A 119 2.44 13.44 -3.72
C ILE A 119 3.12 14.00 -4.99
N ASN A 120 2.39 13.97 -6.12
CA ASN A 120 2.82 14.53 -7.39
C ASN A 120 2.79 16.06 -7.45
N ARG A 121 2.35 16.80 -6.42
CA ARG A 121 2.37 18.28 -6.40
C ARG A 121 3.61 18.88 -5.76
N ALA A 122 4.39 18.10 -5.01
CA ALA A 122 5.64 18.59 -4.43
C ALA A 122 6.85 18.31 -5.35
N PRO A 123 7.91 19.14 -5.26
CA PRO A 123 9.15 18.92 -6.00
C PRO A 123 9.79 17.54 -5.70
N SER A 124 10.58 17.04 -6.64
CA SER A 124 11.26 15.73 -6.55
C SER A 124 12.13 15.55 -5.30
N LYS A 125 12.70 16.63 -4.76
CA LYS A 125 13.47 16.60 -3.49
C LYS A 125 12.60 16.23 -2.29
N VAL A 126 11.36 16.72 -2.24
CA VAL A 126 10.40 16.43 -1.15
C VAL A 126 9.91 14.99 -1.27
N GLN A 127 9.57 14.57 -2.49
CA GLN A 127 9.19 13.19 -2.78
C GLN A 127 10.32 12.23 -2.36
N SER A 128 11.58 12.54 -2.70
CA SER A 128 12.74 11.75 -2.32
C SER A 128 12.91 11.62 -0.80
N ALA A 129 12.69 12.69 -0.04
CA ALA A 129 12.75 12.67 1.42
C ALA A 129 11.72 11.71 2.03
N LEU A 130 10.48 11.69 1.52
CA LEU A 130 9.47 10.72 1.95
C LEU A 130 9.85 9.27 1.57
N LEU A 131 10.36 9.07 0.36
CA LEU A 131 10.76 7.74 -0.13
C LEU A 131 11.97 7.19 0.62
N GLU A 132 12.89 8.05 1.05
CA GLU A 132 14.00 7.69 1.92
C GLU A 132 13.48 7.26 3.30
N ALA A 133 12.56 8.03 3.90
CA ALA A 133 11.92 7.67 5.15
C ALA A 133 11.18 6.30 5.08
N MET A 134 10.52 6.02 3.95
CA MET A 134 9.89 4.73 3.65
C MET A 134 10.89 3.58 3.61
N GLN A 135 12.05 3.78 2.98
CA GLN A 135 13.02 2.70 2.75
C GLN A 135 13.94 2.47 3.96
N GLU A 136 14.35 3.54 4.64
CA GLU A 136 15.35 3.49 5.72
C GLU A 136 14.72 3.37 7.12
N HIS A 137 13.41 3.64 7.26
CA HIS A 137 12.68 3.67 8.53
C HIS A 137 13.33 4.57 9.61
N ARG A 138 14.11 5.55 9.18
CA ARG A 138 14.78 6.57 9.99
C ARG A 138 14.98 7.81 9.14
N VAL A 139 15.14 8.94 9.80
CA VAL A 139 15.45 10.22 9.15
C VAL A 139 16.52 10.93 9.95
N THR A 140 17.34 11.73 9.27
CA THR A 140 18.39 12.51 9.92
C THR A 140 17.97 13.98 9.99
N ILE A 141 17.99 14.55 11.19
CA ILE A 141 17.76 15.98 11.42
C ILE A 141 19.09 16.58 11.85
N SER A 142 19.68 17.43 11.01
CA SER A 142 21.06 17.92 11.18
C SER A 142 22.05 16.74 11.29
N ASP A 143 22.63 16.51 12.47
CA ASP A 143 23.63 15.46 12.71
C ASP A 143 23.06 14.24 13.46
N GLU A 144 21.79 14.29 13.88
CA GLU A 144 21.16 13.22 14.65
C GLU A 144 20.19 12.38 13.80
N THR A 145 20.41 11.07 13.78
CA THR A 145 19.50 10.11 13.15
C THR A 145 18.42 9.65 14.13
N HIS A 146 17.17 9.82 13.75
CA HIS A 146 16.01 9.42 14.54
C HIS A 146 15.23 8.30 13.85
N LYS A 147 14.89 7.25 14.60
CA LYS A 147 14.05 6.16 14.11
C LYS A 147 12.59 6.58 13.99
N LEU A 148 11.92 6.11 12.95
CA LEU A 148 10.47 6.27 12.78
C LEU A 148 9.71 5.27 13.67
N PRO A 149 8.49 5.61 14.11
CA PRO A 149 7.68 4.69 14.91
C PRO A 149 7.30 3.45 14.10
N MET A 150 7.24 2.29 14.76
CA MET A 150 6.78 1.04 14.16
C MET A 150 5.36 0.69 14.69
N PRO A 151 4.44 0.21 13.84
CA PRO A 151 4.53 0.12 12.37
C PRO A 151 4.61 1.50 11.72
N PHE A 152 5.29 1.58 10.56
CA PHE A 152 5.34 2.77 9.71
C PHE A 152 4.74 2.42 8.34
N MET A 153 3.62 3.04 7.98
CA MET A 153 2.99 2.86 6.66
C MET A 153 2.62 4.22 6.07
N VAL A 154 3.09 4.44 4.84
CA VAL A 154 2.69 5.56 3.99
C VAL A 154 1.61 5.11 3.02
N LEU A 155 0.51 5.84 2.97
CA LEU A 155 -0.45 5.82 1.88
C LEU A 155 -0.30 7.13 1.12
N ALA A 156 0.18 7.06 -0.11
CA ALA A 156 0.33 8.23 -0.98
C ALA A 156 -0.84 8.30 -1.96
N THR A 157 -1.36 9.49 -2.22
CA THR A 157 -2.41 9.69 -3.23
C THR A 157 -1.87 10.47 -4.43
N GLN A 158 -2.32 10.09 -5.62
CA GLN A 158 -2.06 10.81 -6.86
C GLN A 158 -3.40 11.13 -7.51
N ASN A 159 -3.56 12.39 -7.92
CA ASN A 159 -4.71 12.82 -8.71
C ASN A 159 -4.34 12.77 -10.20
N PRO A 160 -4.96 11.89 -11.02
CA PRO A 160 -4.60 11.72 -12.41
C PRO A 160 -5.09 12.87 -13.32
N ILE A 161 -6.03 13.70 -12.86
CA ILE A 161 -6.68 14.73 -13.70
C ILE A 161 -5.90 16.05 -13.70
N GLU A 162 -5.11 16.31 -12.67
CA GLU A 162 -4.43 17.58 -12.47
C GLU A 162 -3.10 17.59 -13.24
N GLN A 163 -3.04 18.33 -14.36
CA GLN A 163 -1.84 18.40 -15.21
C GLN A 163 -0.94 19.60 -14.88
N GLU A 164 -1.50 20.68 -14.33
CA GLU A 164 -0.74 21.88 -13.99
C GLU A 164 0.00 21.75 -12.65
N GLY A 165 1.28 22.11 -12.64
CA GLY A 165 2.08 22.14 -11.41
C GLY A 165 2.36 20.76 -10.80
N THR A 166 2.35 19.70 -11.61
CA THR A 166 2.67 18.34 -11.15
C THR A 166 4.08 17.91 -11.54
N TYR A 167 4.68 17.12 -10.65
CA TYR A 167 5.98 16.47 -10.78
C TYR A 167 5.73 14.96 -10.73
N PRO A 168 5.75 14.27 -11.89
CA PRO A 168 5.52 12.83 -11.92
C PRO A 168 6.59 12.11 -11.10
N LEU A 169 6.18 11.06 -10.38
CA LEU A 169 7.14 10.23 -9.66
C LEU A 169 7.89 9.36 -10.67
N PRO A 170 9.24 9.30 -10.59
CA PRO A 170 10.01 8.35 -11.38
C PRO A 170 9.56 6.91 -11.10
N GLU A 171 9.66 6.03 -12.08
CA GLU A 171 9.20 4.64 -11.99
C GLU A 171 9.92 3.88 -10.88
N ALA A 172 11.23 4.16 -10.70
CA ALA A 172 12.03 3.65 -9.60
C ALA A 172 11.51 4.09 -8.21
N ALA A 173 10.83 5.25 -8.11
CA ALA A 173 10.16 5.69 -6.91
C ALA A 173 8.84 4.96 -6.69
N ILE A 174 8.04 4.81 -7.74
CA ILE A 174 6.75 4.11 -7.65
C ILE A 174 6.95 2.63 -7.32
N ASP A 175 8.03 2.00 -7.80
CA ASP A 175 8.40 0.61 -7.45
C ASP A 175 8.58 0.41 -5.93
N ARG A 176 8.85 1.45 -5.14
CA ARG A 176 8.96 1.33 -3.67
C ARG A 176 7.62 1.11 -2.98
N PHE A 177 6.49 1.36 -3.63
CA PHE A 177 5.17 1.08 -3.08
C PHE A 177 4.80 -0.38 -3.32
N MET A 178 4.36 -1.08 -2.27
CA MET A 178 3.95 -2.48 -2.38
C MET A 178 2.78 -2.63 -3.34
N LEU A 179 1.74 -1.80 -3.15
CA LEU A 179 0.49 -1.84 -3.90
C LEU A 179 0.22 -0.48 -4.55
N LYS A 180 -0.30 -0.48 -5.79
CA LYS A 180 -0.99 0.66 -6.39
C LYS A 180 -2.46 0.29 -6.57
N LEU A 181 -3.33 1.02 -5.88
CA LEU A 181 -4.77 0.84 -5.92
C LEU A 181 -5.38 1.93 -6.81
N LYS A 182 -6.23 1.52 -7.75
CA LYS A 182 -7.11 2.45 -8.46
C LYS A 182 -8.48 2.46 -7.79
N ILE A 183 -9.00 3.66 -7.53
CA ILE A 183 -10.32 3.83 -6.92
C ILE A 183 -11.24 4.54 -7.91
N GLU A 184 -12.41 3.96 -8.11
CA GLU A 184 -13.50 4.50 -8.90
C GLU A 184 -14.55 5.17 -8.00
N TYR A 185 -15.49 5.88 -8.61
CA TYR A 185 -16.63 6.43 -7.88
C TYR A 185 -17.46 5.30 -7.24
N PRO A 186 -18.05 5.54 -6.04
CA PRO A 186 -18.92 4.58 -5.40
C PRO A 186 -20.14 4.28 -6.28
N LYS A 187 -20.76 3.10 -6.06
CA LYS A 187 -22.03 2.79 -6.72
C LYS A 187 -23.13 3.72 -6.21
N LYS A 188 -24.19 3.93 -7.00
CA LYS A 188 -25.34 4.79 -6.62
C LYS A 188 -25.89 4.49 -5.21
N ASP A 189 -26.05 3.21 -4.88
CA ASP A 189 -26.57 2.80 -3.56
C ASP A 189 -25.58 3.07 -2.41
N GLU A 190 -24.28 3.07 -2.70
CA GLU A 190 -23.23 3.42 -1.74
C GLU A 190 -23.17 4.94 -1.58
N GLU A 191 -23.32 5.69 -2.67
CA GLU A 191 -23.33 7.15 -2.68
C GLU A 191 -24.51 7.72 -1.89
N ILE A 192 -25.71 7.14 -2.01
CA ILE A 192 -26.87 7.50 -1.18
C ILE A 192 -26.54 7.37 0.31
N LYS A 193 -25.94 6.24 0.72
CA LYS A 193 -25.55 6.04 2.13
C LYS A 193 -24.47 7.02 2.58
N ILE A 194 -23.52 7.36 1.71
CA ILE A 194 -22.50 8.37 1.99
C ILE A 194 -23.17 9.73 2.22
N MET A 195 -24.16 10.10 1.41
CA MET A 195 -24.93 11.34 1.59
C MET A 195 -25.67 11.34 2.93
N ASP A 196 -26.37 10.26 3.27
CA ASP A 196 -27.10 10.13 4.54
C ASP A 196 -26.16 10.27 5.74
N MET A 197 -24.98 9.63 5.69
CA MET A 197 -23.98 9.73 6.76
C MET A 197 -23.36 11.12 6.86
N ALA A 198 -23.12 11.80 5.74
CA ALA A 198 -22.55 13.14 5.72
C ALA A 198 -23.48 14.18 6.38
N LEU A 199 -24.81 13.99 6.27
CA LEU A 199 -25.80 14.86 6.89
C LEU A 199 -25.86 14.74 8.42
N ILE A 200 -25.52 13.57 8.97
CA ILE A 200 -25.49 13.32 10.42
C ILE A 200 -24.34 14.09 11.08
N GLY A 201 -23.21 14.28 10.38
CA GLY A 201 -22.10 15.14 10.82
C GLY A 201 -21.35 14.66 12.07
N GLU A 202 -21.59 13.44 12.55
CA GLU A 202 -20.88 12.90 13.70
C GLU A 202 -19.45 12.45 13.34
N GLU A 203 -18.49 12.79 14.20
CA GLU A 203 -17.15 12.23 14.07
C GLU A 203 -17.17 10.71 14.29
N PRO A 204 -16.35 9.94 13.54
CA PRO A 204 -16.28 8.49 13.69
C PRO A 204 -15.88 8.12 15.13
N LYS A 205 -16.78 7.44 15.84
CA LYS A 205 -16.44 6.76 17.09
C LYS A 205 -16.03 5.33 16.77
N VAL A 206 -14.75 5.14 16.53
CA VAL A 206 -14.18 3.83 16.25
C VAL A 206 -13.56 3.30 17.53
N GLU A 207 -14.06 2.17 18.02
CA GLU A 207 -13.46 1.49 19.15
C GLU A 207 -12.08 0.94 18.78
N LYS A 208 -11.13 1.05 19.71
CA LYS A 208 -9.82 0.41 19.57
C LYS A 208 -9.99 -1.10 19.57
N VAL A 209 -9.55 -1.76 18.49
CA VAL A 209 -9.69 -3.21 18.29
C VAL A 209 -8.39 -3.94 18.61
N ILE A 210 -7.24 -3.37 18.23
CA ILE A 210 -5.92 -3.98 18.35
C ILE A 210 -4.89 -2.92 18.75
N ASN A 211 -3.80 -3.32 19.39
CA ASN A 211 -2.67 -2.42 19.68
C ASN A 211 -1.48 -2.61 18.72
N ILE A 212 -0.49 -1.73 18.84
CA ILE A 212 0.73 -1.73 18.01
C ILE A 212 1.55 -3.03 18.19
N ASP A 213 1.67 -3.56 19.40
CA ASP A 213 2.47 -4.76 19.68
C ASP A 213 1.86 -6.00 19.00
N GLU A 214 0.53 -6.13 19.02
CA GLU A 214 -0.19 -7.19 18.34
C GLU A 214 -0.05 -7.11 16.82
N ILE A 215 0.08 -5.91 16.24
CA ILE A 215 0.42 -5.74 14.82
C ILE A 215 1.82 -6.27 14.52
N ILE A 216 2.79 -5.96 15.39
CA ILE A 216 4.17 -6.43 15.23
C ILE A 216 4.24 -7.95 15.35
N GLU A 217 3.49 -8.56 16.26
CA GLU A 217 3.36 -10.02 16.36
C GLU A 217 2.70 -10.62 15.12
N THR A 218 1.63 -9.99 14.62
CA THR A 218 0.93 -10.41 13.41
C THR A 218 1.87 -10.43 12.20
N ARG A 219 2.72 -9.41 12.04
CA ARG A 219 3.76 -9.37 10.99
C ARG A 219 4.68 -10.60 11.05
N LYS A 220 5.10 -11.01 12.26
CA LYS A 220 5.96 -12.20 12.45
C LYS A 220 5.21 -13.48 12.05
N LEU A 221 3.94 -13.58 12.40
CA LEU A 221 3.10 -14.73 12.06
C LEU A 221 2.86 -14.83 10.55
N ILE A 222 2.60 -13.71 9.86
CA ILE A 222 2.41 -13.69 8.41
C ILE A 222 3.67 -14.19 7.69
N ASN A 223 4.86 -13.83 8.16
CA ASN A 223 6.10 -14.34 7.57
C ASN A 223 6.21 -15.88 7.65
N GLN A 224 5.59 -16.49 8.67
CA GLN A 224 5.56 -17.95 8.88
C GLN A 224 4.48 -18.65 8.06
N ILE A 225 3.51 -17.94 7.45
CA ILE A 225 2.47 -18.55 6.61
C ILE A 225 3.11 -19.40 5.52
N TYR A 226 2.60 -20.61 5.37
CA TYR A 226 3.15 -21.59 4.45
C TYR A 226 2.88 -21.20 2.99
N ILE A 227 3.89 -21.37 2.14
CA ILE A 227 3.76 -21.25 0.68
C ILE A 227 4.53 -22.40 0.05
N ASP A 228 3.83 -23.19 -0.77
CA ASP A 228 4.41 -24.32 -1.48
C ASP A 228 5.44 -23.85 -2.51
N GLU A 229 6.44 -24.69 -2.78
CA GLU A 229 7.51 -24.38 -3.74
C GLU A 229 6.95 -24.10 -5.14
N LYS A 230 5.93 -24.84 -5.57
CA LYS A 230 5.28 -24.61 -6.86
C LYS A 230 4.64 -23.22 -6.96
N LEU A 231 4.10 -22.69 -5.85
CA LEU A 231 3.54 -21.34 -5.83
C LEU A 231 4.62 -20.26 -5.88
N LYS A 232 5.83 -20.53 -5.33
CA LYS A 232 6.97 -19.62 -5.51
C LYS A 232 7.39 -19.57 -6.98
N HIS A 233 7.48 -20.73 -7.64
CA HIS A 233 7.72 -20.79 -9.08
C HIS A 233 6.63 -20.07 -9.87
N TYR A 234 5.36 -20.23 -9.50
CA TYR A 234 4.25 -19.51 -10.11
C TYR A 234 4.41 -17.98 -10.02
N ILE A 235 4.79 -17.45 -8.85
CA ILE A 235 5.08 -16.01 -8.67
C ILE A 235 6.23 -15.56 -9.58
N VAL A 236 7.31 -16.34 -9.65
CA VAL A 236 8.47 -16.03 -10.51
C VAL A 236 8.06 -16.05 -11.98
N ASN A 237 7.27 -17.04 -12.39
CA ASN A 237 6.78 -17.18 -13.76
C ASN A 237 5.89 -16.00 -14.17
N ILE A 238 4.97 -15.54 -13.30
CA ILE A 238 4.19 -14.32 -13.53
C ILE A 238 5.10 -13.13 -13.81
N VAL A 239 6.10 -12.91 -12.95
CA VAL A 239 7.01 -11.76 -13.10
C VAL A 239 7.90 -11.92 -14.34
N SER A 240 8.39 -13.12 -14.62
CA SER A 240 9.20 -13.41 -15.79
C SER A 240 8.43 -13.25 -17.09
N ALA A 241 7.14 -13.61 -17.12
CA ALA A 241 6.27 -13.41 -18.28
C ALA A 241 6.09 -11.92 -18.63
N THR A 242 6.20 -11.01 -17.66
CA THR A 242 6.21 -9.55 -17.95
C THR A 242 7.51 -9.08 -18.61
N ARG A 243 8.61 -9.85 -18.53
CA ARG A 243 9.92 -9.51 -19.10
C ARG A 243 10.19 -10.26 -20.41
N ASN A 244 9.83 -11.55 -20.44
CA ASN A 244 10.06 -12.47 -21.55
C ASN A 244 8.72 -13.10 -22.01
N PRO A 245 7.72 -12.31 -22.44
CA PRO A 245 6.39 -12.84 -22.77
C PRO A 245 6.40 -13.91 -23.89
N GLN A 246 7.41 -13.91 -24.75
CA GLN A 246 7.60 -14.92 -25.80
C GLN A 246 7.81 -16.34 -25.24
N GLU A 247 8.42 -16.48 -24.06
CA GLU A 247 8.64 -17.77 -23.40
C GLU A 247 7.33 -18.38 -22.84
N TYR A 248 6.27 -17.58 -22.77
CA TYR A 248 4.98 -17.93 -22.15
C TYR A 248 3.82 -17.96 -23.15
N ASN A 249 4.12 -18.12 -24.45
CA ASN A 249 3.12 -18.20 -25.53
C ASN A 249 2.23 -16.96 -25.68
N ILE A 250 2.71 -15.78 -25.28
CA ILE A 250 2.03 -14.48 -25.45
C ILE A 250 2.93 -13.47 -26.21
N PRO A 251 3.38 -13.79 -27.44
CA PRO A 251 4.30 -12.93 -28.18
C PRO A 251 3.69 -11.59 -28.60
N ASP A 252 2.37 -11.48 -28.63
CA ASP A 252 1.63 -10.28 -29.02
C ASP A 252 1.90 -9.09 -28.09
N ILE A 253 2.16 -9.35 -26.80
CA ILE A 253 2.51 -8.29 -25.84
C ILE A 253 4.01 -7.98 -25.77
N ALA A 254 4.86 -8.77 -26.43
CA ALA A 254 6.32 -8.60 -26.34
C ALA A 254 6.79 -7.25 -26.90
N GLY A 255 6.18 -6.81 -28.00
CA GLY A 255 6.46 -5.51 -28.60
C GLY A 255 5.82 -4.35 -27.84
N MET A 256 5.00 -4.60 -26.83
CA MET A 256 4.21 -3.57 -26.12
C MET A 256 4.84 -3.16 -24.78
N ILE A 257 5.73 -4.00 -24.23
CA ILE A 257 6.36 -3.77 -22.93
C ILE A 257 7.76 -3.19 -23.14
N GLN A 258 7.98 -1.97 -22.69
CA GLN A 258 9.32 -1.37 -22.65
C GLN A 258 10.14 -1.95 -21.50
N TRP A 259 9.53 -2.11 -20.31
CA TRP A 259 10.16 -2.71 -19.14
C TRP A 259 9.17 -3.52 -18.31
N GLY A 260 9.52 -4.78 -18.04
CA GLY A 260 8.76 -5.66 -17.16
C GLY A 260 8.99 -5.42 -15.67
N ALA A 261 8.22 -6.10 -14.82
CA ALA A 261 8.23 -5.90 -13.39
C ALA A 261 9.57 -6.27 -12.73
N SER A 262 10.03 -5.51 -11.73
CA SER A 262 11.32 -5.72 -11.03
C SER A 262 11.30 -6.96 -10.11
N PRO A 263 12.45 -7.47 -9.60
CA PRO A 263 12.47 -8.55 -8.61
C PRO A 263 11.71 -8.21 -7.31
N ARG A 264 11.52 -6.91 -7.03
CA ARG A 264 10.70 -6.43 -5.92
C ARG A 264 9.24 -6.87 -6.08
N ALA A 265 8.76 -6.99 -7.32
CA ALA A 265 7.43 -7.54 -7.61
C ALA A 265 7.27 -8.95 -7.05
N SER A 266 8.25 -9.84 -7.25
CA SER A 266 8.20 -11.21 -6.72
C SER A 266 8.14 -11.23 -5.18
N ILE A 267 8.91 -10.37 -4.53
CA ILE A 267 8.92 -10.22 -3.07
C ILE A 267 7.55 -9.75 -2.58
N TYR A 268 7.00 -8.69 -3.19
CA TYR A 268 5.72 -8.13 -2.78
C TYR A 268 4.54 -9.02 -3.14
N LEU A 269 4.57 -9.74 -4.26
CA LEU A 269 3.56 -10.77 -4.57
C LEU A 269 3.54 -11.83 -3.47
N MET A 270 4.71 -12.34 -3.07
CA MET A 270 4.78 -13.34 -2.00
C MET A 270 4.29 -12.80 -0.65
N GLN A 271 4.73 -11.60 -0.25
CA GLN A 271 4.32 -10.98 1.00
C GLN A 271 2.82 -10.65 1.01
N ALA A 272 2.32 -10.04 -0.06
CA ALA A 272 0.90 -9.68 -0.19
C ALA A 272 0.01 -10.92 -0.26
N ALA A 273 0.43 -12.00 -0.92
CA ALA A 273 -0.31 -13.25 -0.96
C ALA A 273 -0.42 -13.91 0.44
N LYS A 274 0.66 -13.89 1.23
CA LYS A 274 0.61 -14.33 2.64
C LYS A 274 -0.29 -13.43 3.48
N GLY A 275 -0.22 -12.11 3.30
CA GLY A 275 -1.14 -11.17 3.95
C GLY A 275 -2.60 -11.40 3.55
N HIS A 276 -2.85 -11.71 2.28
CA HIS A 276 -4.19 -12.05 1.79
C HIS A 276 -4.70 -13.35 2.41
N ALA A 277 -3.88 -14.39 2.48
CA ALA A 277 -4.22 -15.63 3.19
C ALA A 277 -4.54 -15.36 4.68
N PHE A 278 -3.77 -14.49 5.34
CA PHE A 278 -3.99 -14.12 6.74
C PHE A 278 -5.36 -13.44 6.96
N ILE A 279 -5.72 -12.43 6.16
CA ILE A 279 -7.04 -11.76 6.30
C ILE A 279 -8.19 -12.72 5.96
N ARG A 280 -7.92 -13.76 5.16
CA ARG A 280 -8.84 -14.88 4.86
C ARG A 280 -8.78 -15.98 5.91
N ARG A 281 -8.06 -15.78 7.02
CA ARG A 281 -7.95 -16.70 8.16
C ARG A 281 -7.35 -18.07 7.81
N ARG A 282 -6.40 -18.08 6.86
CA ARG A 282 -5.69 -19.29 6.41
C ARG A 282 -4.18 -19.22 6.70
N GLY A 283 -3.63 -20.31 7.21
CA GLY A 283 -2.19 -20.50 7.47
C GLY A 283 -1.37 -20.90 6.24
N TYR A 284 -1.96 -20.90 5.05
CA TYR A 284 -1.31 -21.27 3.80
C TYR A 284 -1.83 -20.45 2.62
N VAL A 285 -0.96 -20.22 1.64
CA VAL A 285 -1.26 -19.48 0.39
C VAL A 285 -1.90 -20.41 -0.65
N THR A 286 -2.89 -19.91 -1.38
CA THR A 286 -3.50 -20.54 -2.56
C THR A 286 -3.19 -19.73 -3.83
N PRO A 287 -3.30 -20.32 -5.04
CA PRO A 287 -3.14 -19.56 -6.29
C PRO A 287 -4.03 -18.32 -6.39
N ASP A 288 -5.27 -18.42 -5.89
CA ASP A 288 -6.22 -17.31 -5.84
C ASP A 288 -5.71 -16.12 -5.02
N ASP A 289 -4.98 -16.38 -3.92
CA ASP A 289 -4.39 -15.30 -3.13
C ASP A 289 -3.44 -14.48 -3.99
N ILE A 290 -2.58 -15.15 -4.76
CA ILE A 290 -1.60 -14.54 -5.67
C ILE A 290 -2.33 -13.77 -6.77
N LYS A 291 -3.26 -14.41 -7.49
CA LYS A 291 -4.01 -13.78 -8.59
C LYS A 291 -4.74 -12.52 -8.12
N SER A 292 -5.38 -12.57 -6.95
CA SER A 292 -6.17 -11.45 -6.43
C SER A 292 -5.33 -10.20 -6.13
N ILE A 293 -4.05 -10.35 -5.75
CA ILE A 293 -3.15 -9.25 -5.43
C ILE A 293 -2.25 -8.85 -6.60
N SER A 294 -2.18 -9.68 -7.66
CA SER A 294 -1.25 -9.47 -8.78
C SER A 294 -1.49 -8.14 -9.48
N MET A 295 -2.74 -7.77 -9.73
CA MET A 295 -3.06 -6.49 -10.39
C MET A 295 -2.53 -5.29 -9.58
N ASP A 296 -2.65 -5.35 -8.26
CA ASP A 296 -2.29 -4.26 -7.35
C ASP A 296 -0.78 -4.13 -7.19
N VAL A 297 -0.07 -5.26 -7.29
CA VAL A 297 1.40 -5.28 -7.23
C VAL A 297 2.01 -4.94 -8.60
N LEU A 298 1.42 -5.36 -9.71
CA LEU A 298 2.11 -5.29 -11.01
C LEU A 298 1.81 -4.01 -11.81
N ARG A 299 0.64 -3.37 -11.62
CA ARG A 299 0.17 -2.30 -12.52
C ARG A 299 1.08 -1.06 -12.62
N HIS A 300 1.90 -0.81 -11.61
CA HIS A 300 2.89 0.28 -11.60
C HIS A 300 4.32 -0.16 -11.86
N ARG A 301 4.51 -1.42 -12.23
CA ARG A 301 5.81 -2.04 -12.46
C ARG A 301 6.03 -2.47 -13.90
N ILE A 302 5.02 -2.31 -14.75
CA ILE A 302 5.09 -2.59 -16.18
C ILE A 302 5.03 -1.26 -16.89
N ILE A 303 6.09 -0.96 -17.63
CA ILE A 303 6.20 0.25 -18.45
C ILE A 303 5.93 -0.16 -19.89
N LEU A 304 4.92 0.44 -20.49
CA LEU A 304 4.56 0.22 -21.88
C LEU A 304 5.39 1.11 -22.79
N ASN A 305 5.55 0.70 -24.05
CA ASN A 305 6.15 1.57 -25.06
C ASN A 305 5.11 2.50 -25.68
N PHE A 306 5.59 3.48 -26.45
CA PHE A 306 4.74 4.48 -27.10
C PHE A 306 3.71 3.87 -28.07
N GLU A 307 4.07 2.77 -28.77
CA GLU A 307 3.17 2.08 -29.69
C GLU A 307 1.97 1.48 -28.95
N ALA A 308 2.20 0.83 -27.81
CA ALA A 308 1.14 0.28 -26.97
C ALA A 308 0.24 1.38 -26.38
N GLU A 309 0.80 2.53 -25.99
CA GLU A 309 0.02 3.68 -25.56
C GLU A 309 -0.86 4.23 -26.69
N ALA A 310 -0.34 4.28 -27.92
CA ALA A 310 -1.09 4.70 -29.10
C ALA A 310 -2.24 3.74 -29.47
N GLU A 311 -2.11 2.45 -29.11
CA GLU A 311 -3.16 1.44 -29.22
C GLU A 311 -4.12 1.41 -28.01
N GLU A 312 -4.02 2.40 -27.10
CA GLU A 312 -4.82 2.50 -25.86
C GLU A 312 -4.68 1.28 -24.93
N LEU A 313 -3.59 0.53 -25.05
CA LEU A 313 -3.31 -0.58 -24.15
C LEU A 313 -2.86 -0.08 -22.78
N THR A 314 -3.29 -0.78 -21.74
CA THR A 314 -2.92 -0.45 -20.36
C THR A 314 -2.12 -1.58 -19.72
N ALA A 315 -1.31 -1.25 -18.73
CA ALA A 315 -0.58 -2.26 -17.94
C ALA A 315 -1.52 -3.33 -17.37
N GLU A 316 -2.78 -2.98 -17.06
CA GLU A 316 -3.79 -3.90 -16.54
C GLU A 316 -4.22 -4.94 -17.58
N HIS A 317 -4.34 -4.55 -18.86
CA HIS A 317 -4.59 -5.49 -19.96
C HIS A 317 -3.43 -6.49 -20.11
N ILE A 318 -2.20 -6.01 -20.02
CA ILE A 318 -1.00 -6.86 -20.09
C ILE A 318 -0.95 -7.83 -18.92
N ILE A 319 -1.22 -7.36 -17.70
CA ILE A 319 -1.24 -8.21 -16.50
C ILE A 319 -2.31 -9.29 -16.63
N GLN A 320 -3.49 -8.94 -17.13
CA GLN A 320 -4.57 -9.92 -17.32
C GLN A 320 -4.13 -11.04 -18.29
N LYS A 321 -3.56 -10.68 -19.45
CA LYS A 321 -3.00 -11.65 -20.40
C LYS A 321 -1.94 -12.55 -19.77
N VAL A 322 -1.03 -11.98 -18.97
CA VAL A 322 -0.01 -12.75 -18.24
C VAL A 322 -0.65 -13.73 -17.26
N LEU A 323 -1.64 -13.31 -16.47
CA LEU A 323 -2.31 -14.16 -15.47
C LEU A 323 -3.14 -15.28 -16.10
N ASP A 324 -3.63 -15.07 -17.32
CA ASP A 324 -4.39 -16.06 -18.09
C ASP A 324 -3.48 -17.08 -18.79
N ALA A 325 -2.28 -16.65 -19.21
CA ALA A 325 -1.31 -17.50 -19.90
C ALA A 325 -0.43 -18.35 -18.96
N VAL A 326 -0.03 -17.82 -17.80
CA VAL A 326 0.83 -18.55 -16.87
C VAL A 326 0.04 -19.63 -16.16
N GLU A 327 0.43 -20.89 -16.38
CA GLU A 327 -0.23 -22.07 -15.81
C GLU A 327 -0.23 -22.06 -14.28
N VAL A 328 -1.38 -22.41 -13.71
CA VAL A 328 -1.55 -22.57 -12.26
C VAL A 328 -1.09 -23.97 -11.84
N PRO A 329 -0.21 -24.11 -10.84
CA PRO A 329 0.45 -25.37 -10.49
C PRO A 329 -0.36 -26.42 -9.72
#